data_AF-A0A9E5JLD1-F1
#
_entry.id   AF-A0A9E5JLD1-F1
#
_cell.length_a   1.000
_cell.length_b   1.000
_cell.length_c   1.000
_cell.angle_alpha   90.00
_cell.angle_beta   90.00
_cell.angle_gamma   90.00
#
_symmetry.space_group_name_H-M   'P 1'
#
loop_
_entity.id
_entity.type
_entity.pdbx_description
1 polymer ?
#
loop_
_entity_poly.entity_id
_entity_poly.type
_entity_poly.pdbx_seq_one_letter_code
_entity_poly.pdbx_strand_id
1 'polypeptide(L)' 'MPTRSEDPIQLFAAAVGGDRGSLARLLSFVERGGNEAREVSRLVSPSVGRAYV' A
#
# COMPACT_ATOMS: atom_id res chain seq x y z
N MET A 1 3.35 9.77 -19.65
CA MET A 1 3.57 9.57 -18.20
C MET A 1 3.51 8.09 -17.90
N PRO A 2 4.35 7.52 -17.03
CA PRO A 2 4.16 6.15 -16.59
C PRO A 2 2.80 6.04 -15.90
N THR A 3 1.97 5.09 -16.33
CA THR A 3 0.71 4.76 -15.67
C THR A 3 1.04 4.23 -14.28
N ARG A 4 0.78 5.03 -13.23
CA ARG A 4 0.88 4.53 -11.86
C ARG A 4 -0.15 3.42 -11.70
N SER A 5 0.29 2.22 -11.36
CA SER A 5 -0.61 1.10 -11.08
C SER A 5 -1.53 1.48 -9.93
N GLU A 6 -2.83 1.20 -10.06
CA GLU A 6 -3.81 1.36 -8.97
C GLU A 6 -4.05 0.05 -8.21
N ASP A 7 -3.38 -1.03 -8.62
CA ASP A 7 -3.44 -2.33 -7.97
C ASP A 7 -2.78 -2.28 -6.58
N PRO A 8 -3.53 -2.51 -5.49
CA PRO A 8 -3.00 -2.50 -4.13
C PRO A 8 -1.83 -3.47 -3.92
N ILE A 9 -1.79 -4.60 -4.64
CA ILE A 9 -0.73 -5.62 -4.51
C ILE A 9 0.59 -5.07 -5.07
N GLN A 10 0.56 -4.50 -6.27
CA GLN A 10 1.76 -3.92 -6.90
C GLN A 10 2.27 -2.71 -6.13
N LEU A 11 1.36 -1.87 -5.65
CA LEU A 11 1.69 -0.72 -4.81
C LEU A 11 2.33 -1.16 -3.49
N PHE A 12 1.82 -2.21 -2.86
CA PHE A 12 2.37 -2.74 -1.61
C PHE A 12 3.79 -3.29 -1.81
N ALA A 13 4.03 -4.08 -2.86
CA ALA A 13 5.36 -4.59 -3.16
C ALA A 13 6.38 -3.45 -3.41
N ALA A 14 5.98 -2.43 -4.19
CA ALA A 14 6.81 -1.25 -4.43
C ALA A 14 7.08 -0.43 -3.16
N ALA A 15 6.07 -0.27 -2.30
CA ALA A 15 6.20 0.44 -1.03
C ALA A 15 7.15 -0.28 -0.05
N VAL A 16 7.08 -1.62 0.03
CA VAL A 16 8.04 -2.44 0.80
C VAL A 16 9.46 -2.27 0.24
N GLY A 17 9.60 -2.09 -1.07
CA GLY A 17 10.86 -1.75 -1.73
C GLY A 17 11.33 -0.29 -1.54
N GLY A 18 10.59 0.55 -0.81
CA GLY A 18 10.96 1.94 -0.51
C GLY A 18 10.38 3.00 -1.45
N ASP A 19 9.48 2.63 -2.38
CA ASP A 19 8.82 3.60 -3.26
C ASP A 19 7.81 4.46 -2.48
N ARG A 20 8.20 5.72 -2.22
CA ARG A 20 7.37 6.68 -1.45
C ARG A 20 6.07 7.07 -2.16
N GLY A 21 6.04 7.06 -3.49
CA GLY A 21 4.84 7.39 -4.25
C GLY A 21 3.76 6.31 -4.10
N SER A 22 4.20 5.06 -4.10
CA SER A 22 3.36 3.88 -3.89
C SER A 22 2.84 3.83 -2.46
N LEU A 23 3.69 4.13 -1.47
CA LEU A 23 3.28 4.28 -0.08
C LEU A 23 2.21 5.38 0.07
N ALA A 24 2.44 6.57 -0.49
CA ALA A 24 1.47 7.66 -0.43
C ALA A 24 0.12 7.26 -1.07
N ARG A 25 0.14 6.50 -2.17
CA ARG A 25 -1.09 6.01 -2.81
C ARG A 25 -1.86 5.05 -1.91
N LEU A 26 -1.19 4.13 -1.23
CA LEU A 26 -1.80 3.21 -0.27
C LEU A 26 -2.42 3.96 0.91
N LEU A 27 -1.74 4.98 1.43
CA LEU A 27 -2.28 5.84 2.50
C LEU A 27 -3.57 6.53 2.03
N SER A 28 -3.60 7.07 0.81
CA SER A 28 -4.82 7.66 0.25
C SER A 28 -5.99 6.67 0.14
N PHE A 29 -5.74 5.39 -0.11
CA PHE A 29 -6.79 4.37 -0.07
C PHE A 29 -7.32 4.17 1.35
N VAL A 30 -6.43 4.08 2.34
CA VAL A 30 -6.80 3.93 3.75
C VAL A 30 -7.60 5.13 4.25
N GLU A 31 -7.15 6.36 3.95
CA GLU A 31 -7.81 7.61 4.34
C GLU A 31 -9.21 7.75 3.73
N ARG A 32 -9.38 7.31 2.48
CA ARG A 32 -10.69 7.31 1.79
C ARG A 32 -11.64 6.24 2.33
N GLY A 33 -11.11 5.14 2.86
CA GLY A 33 -11.89 4.00 3.28
C GLY A 33 -12.42 3.16 2.10
N GLY A 34 -13.38 2.28 2.37
CA GLY A 34 -14.01 1.43 1.35
C GLY A 34 -13.32 0.07 1.14
N ASN A 35 -13.49 -0.50 -0.05
CA ASN A 35 -13.00 -1.83 -0.38
C ASN A 35 -11.47 -1.85 -0.52
N GLU A 36 -10.92 -0.82 -1.15
CA GLU A 36 -9.48 -0.64 -1.34
C GLU A 36 -8.78 -0.53 0.02
N ALA A 37 -9.35 0.21 0.98
CA ALA A 37 -8.82 0.26 2.35
C ALA A 37 -8.81 -1.13 3.02
N ARG A 38 -9.88 -1.91 2.89
CA ARG A 38 -9.94 -3.29 3.41
C ARG A 38 -8.90 -4.20 2.76
N GLU A 39 -8.69 -4.05 1.46
CA GLU A 39 -7.71 -4.83 0.72
C GLU A 39 -6.28 -4.50 1.14
N VAL A 40 -5.96 -3.20 1.26
CA VAL A 40 -4.69 -2.74 1.82
C VAL A 40 -4.48 -3.29 3.24
N SER A 41 -5.49 -3.21 4.12
CA SER A 41 -5.37 -3.78 5.48
C SER A 41 -5.09 -5.29 5.45
N ARG A 42 -5.72 -6.05 4.54
CA ARG A 42 -5.48 -7.50 4.39
C ARG A 42 -4.07 -7.81 3.90
N LEU A 43 -3.53 -7.00 2.98
CA LEU A 43 -2.17 -7.15 2.47
C LEU A 43 -1.12 -6.82 3.52
N VAL A 44 -1.35 -5.78 4.32
CA VAL A 44 -0.38 -5.29 5.31
C VAL A 44 -0.39 -6.13 6.59
N SER A 45 -1.53 -6.71 7.00
CA SER A 45 -1.67 -7.39 8.30
C SER A 45 -0.60 -8.45 8.61
N PRO A 46 -0.10 -9.27 7.66
CA PRO A 46 0.95 -10.26 7.94
C PRO A 46 2.34 -9.64 8.13
N SER A 47 2.52 -8.37 7.74
CA SER A 47 3.80 -7.66 7.79
C SER A 47 3.92 -6.71 8.99
N VAL A 48 2.85 -6.57 9.78
CA VAL A 48 2.84 -5.72 10.98
C VAL A 48 3.89 -6.21 11.99
N GLY A 49 4.58 -5.27 12.65
CA GLY A 49 5.64 -5.56 13.60
C GLY A 49 7.04 -5.78 13.00
N ARG A 50 7.18 -5.83 11.67
CA ARG A 50 8.48 -5.94 10.98
C ARG A 50 9.13 -4.60 10.63
N ALA A 51 8.46 -3.48 10.92
CA ALA A 51 8.91 -2.13 10.58
C ALA A 51 9.89 -1.53 11.60
N TYR A 52 10.01 -2.12 12.79
CA TYR A 52 10.94 -1.71 13.85
C TYR A 52 11.95 -2.84 14.05
N VAL A 53 13.01 -2.85 13.23
CA VAL A 53 14.21 -3.69 13.40
C VAL A 53 15.44 -2.85 13.18
#